data_AF-A0A170Y947-F1
#
_entry.id   AF-A0A170Y947-F1
#
_cell.length_a   1.000
_cell.length_b   1.000
_cell.length_c   1.000
_cell.angle_alpha   90.00
_cell.angle_beta   90.00
_cell.angle_gamma   90.00
#
_symmetry.space_group_name_H-M   'P 1'
#
loop_
_entity.id
_entity.type
_entity.pdbx_description
1 polymer ?
#
loop_
_entity_poly.entity_id
_entity_poly.type
_entity_poly.pdbx_seq_one_letter_code
_entity_poly.pdbx_strand_id
1 'polypeptide(L)'
;KKGEIVSLLKDSSAARNGLLTRHQLLEVDGQNVVGLKDKEITAIIEAAQSPLTVTVVPVHIYEHIVNKMSSKLMKNVMSHSVPDV
;
A
#
# COMPACT_ATOMS: atom_id res chain seq x y z
N LYS A 1 5.67 -2.99 10.08
CA LYS A 1 6.08 -1.84 9.24
C LYS A 1 6.89 -2.31 8.03
N LYS A 2 6.18 -2.34 6.90
CA LYS A 2 6.50 -2.80 5.53
C LYS A 2 5.34 -2.34 4.62
N GLY A 3 4.93 -1.08 4.72
CA GLY A 3 3.68 -0.58 4.14
C GLY A 3 2.38 -0.93 4.89
N GLU A 4 2.45 -1.56 6.07
CA GLU A 4 1.30 -1.78 6.96
C GLU A 4 0.89 -0.51 7.72
N ILE A 5 -0.43 -0.26 7.79
CA ILE A 5 -1.05 0.79 8.61
C ILE A 5 -1.14 0.31 10.06
N VAL A 6 -0.36 0.93 10.94
CA VAL A 6 -0.26 0.52 12.36
C VAL A 6 -1.02 1.42 13.33
N SER A 7 -1.29 2.67 12.94
CA SER A 7 -1.93 3.67 13.80
C SER A 7 -2.56 4.76 12.96
N LEU A 8 -3.59 5.41 13.49
CA LEU A 8 -4.18 6.61 12.91
C LEU A 8 -4.02 7.79 13.87
N LEU A 9 -3.79 8.98 13.30
CA LEU A 9 -3.83 10.21 14.08
C LEU A 9 -5.29 10.56 14.42
N LYS A 10 -5.54 10.94 15.67
CA LYS A 10 -6.86 11.38 16.13
C LYS A 10 -7.34 12.58 15.32
N ASP A 11 -8.65 12.61 15.01
CA ASP A 11 -9.32 13.68 14.26
C ASP A 11 -8.76 13.93 12.84
N SER A 12 -7.92 13.03 12.32
CA SER A 12 -7.36 13.09 10.95
C SER A 12 -8.35 12.68 9.87
N SER A 13 -8.06 13.00 8.61
CA SER A 13 -8.87 12.55 7.47
C SER A 13 -8.97 11.02 7.43
N ALA A 14 -7.88 10.31 7.74
CA ALA A 14 -7.87 8.85 7.79
C ALA A 14 -8.83 8.30 8.86
N ALA A 15 -8.87 8.93 10.04
CA ALA A 15 -9.81 8.55 11.11
C ALA A 15 -11.27 8.83 10.71
N ARG A 16 -11.55 9.98 10.08
CA ARG A 16 -12.90 10.36 9.65
C ARG A 16 -13.44 9.50 8.50
N ASN A 17 -12.57 9.02 7.62
CA ASN A 17 -12.94 8.14 6.50
C ASN A 17 -12.92 6.65 6.86
N GLY A 18 -12.68 6.29 8.13
CA GLY A 18 -12.74 4.90 8.58
C GLY A 18 -11.60 4.02 8.08
N LEU A 19 -10.42 4.58 7.81
CA LEU A 19 -9.24 3.78 7.50
C LEU A 19 -8.93 2.84 8.68
N LEU A 20 -8.51 1.61 8.41
CA LEU A 20 -8.30 0.59 9.44
C LEU A 20 -6.81 0.29 9.64
N THR A 21 -6.43 0.08 10.90
CA THR A 21 -5.12 -0.50 11.23
C THR A 21 -5.07 -1.98 10.87
N ARG A 22 -3.87 -2.58 10.82
CA ARG A 22 -3.63 -3.98 10.42
C ARG A 22 -4.07 -4.27 8.98
N HIS A 23 -3.93 -3.26 8.13
CA HIS A 23 -4.14 -3.35 6.70
C HIS A 23 -2.84 -3.00 5.99
N GLN A 24 -2.54 -3.73 4.92
CA GLN A 24 -1.42 -3.50 4.03
C GLN A 24 -1.83 -2.47 2.98
N LEU A 25 -0.99 -1.46 2.78
CA LEU A 25 -1.12 -0.51 1.67
C LEU A 25 -0.67 -1.17 0.36
N LEU A 26 -1.55 -1.13 -0.64
CA LEU A 26 -1.31 -1.68 -1.98
C LEU A 26 -1.03 -0.57 -2.99
N GLU A 27 -1.84 0.48 -2.96
CA GLU A 27 -1.76 1.59 -3.91
C GLU A 27 -1.96 2.94 -3.21
N VAL A 28 -1.33 3.97 -3.77
CA VAL A 28 -1.53 5.39 -3.44
C VAL A 28 -1.83 6.11 -4.76
N ASP A 29 -3.02 6.68 -4.89
CA ASP A 29 -3.53 7.31 -6.12
C ASP A 29 -3.35 6.45 -7.39
N GLY A 30 -3.59 5.14 -7.27
CA GLY A 30 -3.44 4.18 -8.36
C GLY A 30 -2.00 3.75 -8.65
N GLN A 31 -1.00 4.31 -7.96
CA GLN A 31 0.38 3.84 -8.04
C GLN A 31 0.59 2.67 -7.07
N ASN A 32 1.01 1.51 -7.60
CA ASN A 32 1.37 0.34 -6.80
C ASN A 32 2.60 0.62 -5.93
N VAL A 33 2.45 0.44 -4.61
CA VAL A 33 3.49 0.65 -3.59
C VAL A 33 3.93 -0.65 -2.89
N VAL A 34 3.44 -1.80 -3.33
CA VAL A 34 3.77 -3.10 -2.76
C VAL A 34 5.26 -3.40 -2.96
N GLY A 35 5.96 -3.73 -1.87
CA GLY A 35 7.39 -4.06 -1.89
C GLY A 35 8.33 -2.86 -1.77
N LEU A 36 7.82 -1.63 -1.85
CA LEU A 36 8.59 -0.42 -1.59
C LEU A 36 8.97 -0.29 -0.12
N LYS A 37 10.08 0.40 0.15
CA LYS A 37 10.46 0.73 1.52
C LYS A 37 9.53 1.83 2.03
N ASP A 38 9.25 1.83 3.33
CA ASP A 38 8.39 2.84 3.97
C ASP A 38 8.81 4.29 3.64
N LYS A 39 10.11 4.56 3.45
CA LYS A 39 10.62 5.87 3.01
C LYS A 39 10.11 6.30 1.64
N GLU A 40 10.07 5.36 0.68
CA GLU A 40 9.60 5.62 -0.69
C GLU A 40 8.09 5.81 -0.70
N ILE A 41 7.36 4.98 0.05
CA ILE A 41 5.91 5.13 0.24
C ILE A 41 5.59 6.51 0.82
N THR A 42 6.36 6.96 1.83
CA THR A 42 6.18 8.28 2.44
C THR A 42 6.38 9.39 1.42
N ALA A 43 7.44 9.32 0.61
CA ALA A 43 7.69 10.33 -0.44
C ALA A 43 6.55 10.37 -1.49
N ILE A 44 5.98 9.23 -1.85
CA ILE A 44 4.82 9.16 -2.78
C ILE A 44 3.60 9.86 -2.14
N ILE A 45 3.30 9.57 -0.87
CA ILE A 45 2.18 10.19 -0.15
C ILE A 45 2.38 11.70 0.00
N GLU A 46 3.60 12.16 0.28
CA GLU A 46 3.94 13.59 0.41
C GLU A 46 3.83 14.34 -0.91
N ALA A 47 4.12 13.68 -2.04
CA ALA A 47 3.99 14.25 -3.37
C ALA A 47 2.55 14.22 -3.92
N ALA A 48 1.67 13.43 -3.33
CA ALA A 48 0.30 13.24 -3.79
C ALA A 48 -0.57 14.49 -3.57
N GLN A 49 -1.52 14.72 -4.48
CA GLN A 49 -2.47 15.84 -4.37
C GLN A 49 -3.71 15.41 -3.60
N SER A 50 -4.37 16.37 -2.93
CA SER A 50 -5.65 16.12 -2.29
C SER A 50 -6.79 16.20 -3.31
N PRO A 51 -7.75 15.25 -3.34
CA PRO A 51 -7.91 14.13 -2.40
C PRO A 51 -7.02 12.92 -2.71
N LEU A 52 -6.43 12.34 -1.65
CA LEU A 52 -5.63 11.12 -1.71
C LEU A 52 -6.53 9.88 -1.62
N THR A 53 -6.36 8.94 -2.55
CA THR A 53 -7.02 7.64 -2.55
C THR A 53 -6.01 6.54 -2.25
N VAL A 54 -6.38 5.60 -1.37
CA VAL A 54 -5.53 4.46 -1.02
C VAL A 54 -6.27 3.14 -1.19
N THR A 55 -5.60 2.15 -1.74
CA THR A 55 -6.11 0.77 -1.82
C THR A 55 -5.43 -0.05 -0.73
N VAL A 56 -6.24 -0.71 0.12
CA VAL A 56 -5.75 -1.47 1.28
C VAL A 56 -6.39 -2.84 1.38
N VAL A 57 -5.69 -3.79 2.01
CA VAL A 57 -6.21 -5.15 2.27
C VAL A 57 -5.83 -5.58 3.70
N PRO A 58 -6.64 -6.38 4.42
CA PRO A 58 -6.23 -6.92 5.71
C PRO A 58 -4.90 -7.68 5.61
N VAL A 59 -3.99 -7.46 6.57
CA VAL A 59 -2.63 -8.03 6.54
C VAL A 59 -2.64 -9.56 6.45
N HIS A 60 -3.54 -10.24 7.16
CA HIS A 60 -3.64 -11.70 7.09
C HIS A 60 -3.93 -12.23 5.67
N ILE A 61 -4.78 -11.53 4.92
CA ILE A 61 -5.11 -11.90 3.53
C ILE A 61 -3.89 -11.62 2.64
N TYR A 62 -3.26 -10.47 2.79
CA TYR A 62 -2.04 -10.12 2.06
C TYR A 62 -0.94 -11.15 2.27
N GLU A 63 -0.64 -11.51 3.52
CA GLU A 63 0.37 -12.50 3.85
C GLU A 63 0.04 -13.87 3.26
N HIS A 64 -1.23 -14.29 3.32
CA HIS A 64 -1.64 -15.56 2.72
C HIS A 64 -1.37 -15.59 1.21
N ILE A 65 -1.71 -14.50 0.52
CA ILE A 65 -1.51 -14.36 -0.92
C ILE A 65 -0.02 -14.35 -1.27
N VAL A 66 0.77 -13.51 -0.59
CA VAL A 66 2.22 -13.36 -0.82
C VAL A 66 2.98 -14.66 -0.54
N ASN A 67 2.66 -15.35 0.55
CA ASN A 67 3.33 -16.60 0.92
C ASN A 67 2.98 -17.77 -0.02
N LYS A 68 1.87 -17.69 -0.74
CA LYS A 68 1.42 -18.72 -1.70
C LYS A 68 1.79 -18.39 -3.14
N MET A 69 2.21 -17.16 -3.44
CA MET A 69 2.68 -16.78 -4.77
C MET A 69 4.12 -17.25 -5.02
N SER A 70 4.41 -17.66 -6.26
CA SER A 70 5.79 -18.01 -6.64
C SER A 70 6.67 -16.76 -6.61
N SER A 71 7.89 -16.89 -6.09
CA SER A 71 8.86 -15.78 -5.99
C SER A 71 9.19 -15.13 -7.35
N LYS A 72 9.01 -15.87 -8.45
CA LYS A 72 9.18 -15.41 -9.83
C LYS A 72 8.05 -14.49 -10.29
N LEU A 73 6.80 -14.80 -9.92
CA LEU A 73 5.63 -13.96 -10.17
C LEU A 73 5.68 -12.67 -9.34
N MET A 74 6.09 -12.78 -8.07
CA MET A 74 6.20 -11.62 -7.19
C MET A 74 7.18 -10.56 -7.72
N LYS A 75 8.35 -10.97 -8.22
CA LYS A 75 9.33 -10.05 -8.81
C LYS A 75 8.79 -9.32 -10.05
N ASN A 76 7.95 -9.96 -10.84
CA ASN A 76 7.40 -9.38 -12.06
C ASN A 76 6.19 -8.46 -11.77
N VAL A 77 5.31 -8.85 -10.83
CA VAL A 77 4.13 -8.05 -10.44
C VAL A 77 4.51 -6.85 -9.56
N MET A 78 5.62 -6.92 -8.83
CA MET A 78 6.21 -5.80 -8.08
C MET A 78 7.10 -4.89 -8.96
N SER A 79 7.10 -5.09 -10.29
CA SER A 79 7.84 -4.21 -11.19
C SER A 79 7.10 -2.88 -11.30
N HIS A 80 7.70 -1.83 -10.76
CA HIS A 80 7.11 -0.48 -10.64
C HIS A 80 7.09 0.32 -11.96
N SER A 81 6.98 -0.35 -13.10
CA SER A 81 7.05 0.28 -14.42
C SER A 81 5.91 -0.18 -15.32
N VAL A 82 4.85 0.65 -15.38
CA VAL A 82 3.92 0.89 -16.52
C VAL A 82 3.09 -0.33 -17.02
N PRO A 83 1.83 -0.17 -17.49
CA PRO A 83 1.04 -1.29 -17.99
C PRO A 83 1.69 -1.90 -19.23
N ASP A 84 1.60 -3.23 -19.38
CA ASP A 84 1.94 -3.93 -20.62
C ASP A 84 1.07 -3.38 -21.77
N VAL A 85 1.67 -2.52 -22.60
CA VAL A 85 1.26 -2.20 -23.98
C VAL A 85 2.38 -2.65 -24.90
#